data_AF-A0A536UDZ6-F1
#
_entry.id   AF-A0A536UDZ6-F1
#
_cell.length_a   1.000
_cell.length_b   1.000
_cell.length_c   1.000
_cell.angle_alpha   90.00
_cell.angle_beta   90.00
_cell.angle_gamma   90.00
#
_symmetry.space_group_name_H-M   'P 1'
#
loop_
_entity.id
_entity.type
_entity.pdbx_description
1 polymer ?
#
loop_
_entity_poly.entity_id
_entity_poly.type
_entity_poly.pdbx_seq_one_letter_code
_entity_poly.pdbx_strand_id
1 'polypeptide(L)'
;MGAHSSLRGADLDGAWDVDAQGRLRPTIALRRRFDQLLGLLGEATLEQIGAFIEHDVRELAGADAAQGVIDVWQRYLALQRHHFQSPVSLQDRSTWAPAFAERQQLRRQILGLELAQAFYADEERQFAALLQGAPAAGATTAIDRSQLGPEALARLQREDAAWADWERRLAGARAELSAAKDLSEAQRREAIDRLLARFDASEAVRVKALLHLP
;
A
#
# COMPACT_ATOMS: atom_id res chain seq x y z
N MET A 1 7.57 -0.15 -39.23
CA MET A 1 7.79 -1.36 -38.39
C MET A 1 8.30 -0.90 -37.02
N GLY A 2 7.41 -0.67 -36.06
CA GLY A 2 7.75 -0.39 -34.66
C GLY A 2 7.49 -1.65 -33.83
N ALA A 3 8.49 -2.51 -33.74
CA ALA A 3 8.49 -3.62 -32.79
C ALA A 3 8.92 -3.09 -31.41
N HIS A 4 8.51 -3.77 -30.33
CA HIS A 4 8.67 -3.39 -28.92
C HIS A 4 7.61 -2.40 -28.41
N SER A 5 6.35 -2.84 -28.36
CA SER A 5 5.42 -2.26 -27.39
C SER A 5 5.35 -3.24 -26.22
N SER A 6 5.75 -2.80 -25.02
CA SER A 6 5.64 -3.56 -23.76
C SER A 6 4.21 -4.07 -23.49
N LEU A 7 3.22 -3.53 -24.21
CA LEU A 7 1.82 -3.98 -24.22
C LEU A 7 1.63 -5.41 -24.76
N ARG A 8 2.52 -5.92 -25.62
CA ARG A 8 2.35 -7.23 -26.27
C ARG A 8 2.63 -8.44 -25.36
N GLY A 9 3.18 -8.21 -24.17
CA GLY A 9 3.51 -9.25 -23.20
C GLY A 9 3.15 -8.90 -21.75
N ALA A 10 2.37 -7.83 -21.54
CA ALA A 10 1.83 -7.52 -20.24
C ALA A 10 0.74 -8.55 -19.92
N ASP A 11 0.94 -9.32 -18.85
CA ASP A 11 -0.12 -10.12 -18.24
C ASP A 11 -1.09 -9.13 -17.59
N LEU A 12 -2.08 -8.67 -18.38
CA LEU A 12 -3.06 -7.69 -17.92
C LEU A 12 -4.00 -8.39 -16.94
N ASP A 13 -4.07 -7.90 -15.70
CA ASP A 13 -4.95 -8.50 -14.71
C ASP A 13 -6.42 -8.24 -15.08
N GLY A 14 -7.17 -9.31 -15.33
CA GLY A 14 -8.62 -9.29 -15.45
C GLY A 14 -9.16 -9.17 -16.89
N ALA A 15 -10.35 -9.75 -17.08
CA ALA A 15 -11.08 -9.62 -18.34
C ALA A 15 -11.65 -8.20 -18.50
N TRP A 16 -11.99 -7.83 -19.73
CA TRP A 16 -12.77 -6.60 -20.01
C TRP A 16 -14.20 -6.64 -19.44
N ASP A 17 -14.55 -7.73 -18.74
CA ASP A 17 -15.83 -7.99 -18.07
C ASP A 17 -17.04 -7.63 -18.95
N VAL A 18 -17.01 -8.11 -20.19
CA VAL A 18 -18.12 -8.01 -21.13
C VAL A 18 -19.03 -9.22 -20.97
N ASP A 19 -20.35 -8.99 -20.93
CA ASP A 19 -21.35 -10.05 -20.82
C ASP A 19 -21.49 -10.86 -22.13
N ALA A 20 -22.23 -11.97 -22.08
CA ALA A 20 -22.46 -12.82 -23.25
C ALA A 20 -23.24 -12.13 -24.39
N GLN A 21 -23.77 -10.93 -24.15
CA GLN A 21 -24.48 -10.09 -25.12
C GLN A 21 -23.59 -8.96 -25.64
N GLY A 22 -22.30 -8.92 -25.28
CA GLY A 22 -21.38 -7.86 -25.72
C GLY A 22 -21.49 -6.56 -24.93
N ARG A 23 -22.19 -6.54 -23.79
CA ARG A 23 -22.32 -5.34 -22.95
C ARG A 23 -21.29 -5.31 -21.83
N LEU A 24 -20.67 -4.16 -21.66
CA LEU A 24 -19.72 -3.89 -20.58
C LEU A 24 -20.38 -4.02 -19.21
N ARG A 25 -19.76 -4.77 -18.29
CA ARG A 25 -20.12 -4.77 -16.87
C ARG A 25 -19.21 -3.82 -16.10
N PRO A 26 -19.75 -2.86 -15.35
CA PRO A 26 -18.97 -2.04 -14.43
C PRO A 26 -18.37 -2.90 -13.32
N THR A 27 -17.06 -3.13 -13.33
CA THR A 27 -16.36 -3.88 -12.29
C THR A 27 -15.10 -3.15 -11.82
N ILE A 28 -14.60 -3.50 -10.64
CA ILE A 28 -13.32 -2.99 -10.15
C ILE A 28 -12.13 -3.48 -10.99
N ALA A 29 -12.25 -4.66 -11.62
CA ALA A 29 -11.21 -5.21 -12.49
C ALA A 29 -10.96 -4.32 -13.72
N LEU A 30 -12.04 -3.79 -14.31
CA LEU A 30 -11.95 -2.83 -15.41
C LEU A 30 -11.11 -1.60 -15.03
N ARG A 31 -11.34 -1.02 -13.85
CA ARG A 31 -10.53 0.10 -13.35
C ARG A 31 -9.07 -0.27 -13.17
N ARG A 32 -8.79 -1.42 -12.53
CA ARG A 32 -7.41 -1.89 -12.31
C ARG A 32 -6.65 -2.02 -13.62
N ARG A 33 -7.31 -2.53 -14.66
CA ARG A 33 -6.72 -2.65 -15.99
C ARG A 33 -6.41 -1.29 -16.62
N PHE A 34 -7.31 -0.31 -16.48
CA PHE A 34 -7.03 1.07 -16.88
C PHE A 34 -5.84 1.68 -16.11
N ASP A 35 -5.76 1.45 -14.81
CA ASP A 35 -4.64 1.93 -13.98
C ASP A 35 -3.30 1.29 -14.40
N GLN A 36 -3.30 -0.02 -14.72
CA GLN A 36 -2.13 -0.71 -15.28
C GLN A 36 -1.68 -0.11 -16.61
N LEU A 37 -2.62 0.15 -17.52
CA LEU A 37 -2.33 0.76 -18.82
C LEU A 37 -1.82 2.20 -18.69
N LEU A 38 -2.36 2.99 -17.75
CA LEU A 38 -1.83 4.32 -17.44
C LEU A 38 -0.42 4.27 -16.84
N GLY A 39 -0.04 3.16 -16.20
CA GLY A 39 1.33 2.94 -15.74
C GLY A 39 2.37 2.87 -16.86
N LEU A 40 1.95 2.64 -18.11
CA LEU A 40 2.82 2.59 -19.29
C LEU A 40 3.03 3.96 -19.95
N LEU A 41 2.51 5.03 -19.34
CA LEU A 41 2.76 6.39 -19.79
C LEU A 41 4.26 6.71 -19.74
N GLY A 42 4.81 7.09 -20.89
CA GLY A 42 6.25 7.26 -21.10
C GLY A 42 6.84 6.25 -22.08
N GLU A 43 6.26 5.04 -22.15
CA GLU A 43 6.55 4.02 -23.16
C GLU A 43 5.51 4.00 -24.28
N ALA A 44 4.26 4.34 -23.96
CA ALA A 44 3.15 4.49 -24.89
C ALA A 44 2.40 5.81 -24.65
N THR A 45 1.83 6.36 -25.72
CA THR A 45 0.94 7.53 -25.63
C THR A 45 -0.49 7.11 -25.25
N LEU A 46 -1.29 8.05 -24.72
CA LEU A 46 -2.71 7.80 -24.44
C LEU A 46 -3.50 7.35 -25.67
N GLU A 47 -3.13 7.84 -26.86
CA GLU A 47 -3.74 7.44 -28.13
C GLU A 47 -3.38 6.00 -28.49
N GLN A 48 -2.12 5.61 -28.32
CA GLN A 48 -1.67 4.22 -28.54
C GLN A 48 -2.34 3.25 -27.55
N ILE A 49 -2.48 3.66 -26.29
CA ILE A 49 -3.21 2.88 -25.28
C ILE A 49 -4.68 2.74 -25.67
N GLY A 50 -5.34 3.83 -26.08
CA GLY A 50 -6.73 3.80 -26.54
C GLY A 50 -6.93 2.87 -27.74
N ALA A 51 -6.08 2.96 -28.75
CA ALA A 51 -6.14 2.09 -29.93
C ALA A 51 -5.90 0.61 -29.57
N PHE A 52 -5.00 0.34 -28.62
CA PHE A 52 -4.78 -1.00 -28.09
C PHE A 52 -6.03 -1.56 -27.40
N ILE A 53 -6.66 -0.78 -26.52
CA ILE A 53 -7.91 -1.16 -25.84
C ILE A 53 -9.00 -1.49 -26.86
N GLU A 54 -9.20 -0.61 -27.84
CA GLU A 54 -10.25 -0.79 -28.85
C GLU A 54 -10.02 -2.07 -29.66
N HIS A 55 -8.79 -2.31 -30.11
CA HIS A 55 -8.45 -3.50 -30.87
C HIS A 55 -8.63 -4.77 -30.04
N ASP A 56 -8.12 -4.81 -28.81
CA ASP A 56 -8.18 -5.98 -27.94
C ASP A 56 -9.63 -6.35 -27.58
N VAL A 57 -10.46 -5.37 -27.21
CA VAL A 57 -11.87 -5.62 -26.90
C VAL A 57 -12.65 -6.03 -28.15
N ARG A 58 -12.35 -5.44 -29.32
CA ARG A 58 -13.03 -5.75 -30.57
C ARG A 58 -12.80 -7.20 -30.99
N GLU A 59 -11.57 -7.71 -30.86
CA GLU A 59 -11.24 -9.10 -31.14
C GLU A 59 -11.92 -10.06 -30.15
N LEU A 60 -12.05 -9.67 -28.88
CA LEU A 60 -12.62 -10.52 -27.83
C LEU A 60 -14.15 -10.54 -27.80
N ALA A 61 -14.79 -9.39 -28.01
CA ALA A 61 -16.21 -9.20 -27.69
C ALA A 61 -16.98 -8.37 -28.74
N GLY A 62 -16.34 -8.00 -29.85
CA GLY A 62 -16.98 -7.30 -30.96
C GLY A 62 -16.98 -5.77 -30.85
N ALA A 63 -17.48 -5.12 -31.88
CA ALA A 63 -17.40 -3.66 -32.06
C ALA A 63 -18.20 -2.87 -31.01
N ASP A 64 -19.39 -3.33 -30.65
CA ASP A 64 -20.25 -2.65 -29.68
C ASP A 64 -19.63 -2.64 -28.28
N ALA A 65 -19.02 -3.77 -27.89
CA ALA A 65 -18.28 -3.90 -26.64
C ALA A 65 -17.06 -2.95 -26.62
N ALA A 66 -16.32 -2.91 -27.73
CA ALA A 66 -15.16 -2.02 -27.87
C ALA A 66 -15.55 -0.55 -27.73
N GLN A 67 -16.64 -0.13 -28.38
CA GLN A 67 -17.16 1.23 -28.22
C GLN A 67 -17.52 1.53 -26.76
N GLY A 68 -18.23 0.61 -26.10
CA GLY A 68 -18.60 0.77 -24.69
C GLY A 68 -17.38 0.92 -23.77
N VAL A 69 -16.34 0.10 -23.95
CA VAL A 69 -15.11 0.19 -23.15
C VAL A 69 -14.37 1.50 -23.43
N ILE A 70 -14.27 1.93 -24.69
CA ILE A 70 -13.62 3.18 -25.06
C ILE A 70 -14.35 4.39 -24.49
N ASP A 71 -15.68 4.39 -24.48
CA ASP A 71 -16.46 5.46 -23.84
C ASP A 71 -16.16 5.57 -22.34
N VAL A 72 -16.03 4.43 -21.64
CA VAL A 72 -15.65 4.42 -20.22
C VAL A 72 -14.21 4.88 -20.04
N TRP A 73 -13.27 4.45 -20.89
CA TRP A 73 -11.89 4.90 -20.87
C TRP A 73 -11.79 6.44 -21.00
N GLN A 74 -12.53 7.05 -21.93
CA GLN A 74 -12.52 8.50 -22.10
C GLN A 74 -13.07 9.23 -20.87
N ARG A 75 -14.15 8.75 -20.27
CA ARG A 75 -14.68 9.30 -19.00
C ARG A 75 -13.67 9.13 -17.86
N TYR A 76 -12.97 8.00 -17.81
CA TYR A 76 -11.93 7.74 -16.84
C TYR A 76 -10.75 8.72 -16.98
N LEU A 77 -10.27 8.95 -18.21
CA LEU A 77 -9.25 9.96 -18.50
C LEU A 77 -9.71 11.39 -18.17
N ALA A 78 -10.99 11.70 -18.36
CA ALA A 78 -11.55 12.99 -17.96
C ALA A 78 -11.49 13.17 -16.43
N LEU A 79 -11.83 12.12 -15.68
CA LEU A 79 -11.72 12.12 -14.22
C LEU A 79 -10.26 12.27 -13.75
N GLN A 80 -9.32 11.53 -14.35
CA GLN A 80 -7.90 11.55 -13.98
C GLN A 80 -7.22 12.90 -14.25
N ARG A 81 -7.64 13.60 -15.31
CA ARG A 81 -7.13 14.95 -15.66
C ARG A 81 -7.80 16.06 -14.87
N HIS A 82 -8.83 15.76 -14.08
CA HIS A 82 -9.55 16.79 -13.35
C HIS A 82 -8.68 17.37 -12.22
N HIS A 83 -8.59 18.70 -12.17
CA HIS A 83 -7.95 19.40 -11.07
C HIS A 83 -8.94 19.61 -9.93
N PHE A 84 -8.73 18.90 -8.81
CA PHE A 84 -9.53 19.07 -7.60
C PHE A 84 -9.21 20.40 -6.91
N GLN A 85 -10.26 21.09 -6.47
CA GLN A 85 -10.13 22.39 -5.82
C GLN A 85 -9.78 22.25 -4.33
N SER A 86 -10.29 21.20 -3.70
CA SER A 86 -10.05 20.94 -2.28
C SER A 86 -8.77 20.11 -2.09
N PRO A 87 -7.72 20.69 -1.48
CA PRO A 87 -6.50 19.94 -1.18
C PRO A 87 -6.73 18.96 -0.02
N VAL A 88 -6.03 17.83 -0.06
CA VAL A 88 -5.96 16.90 1.08
C VAL A 88 -4.63 17.13 1.79
N SER A 89 -4.67 17.59 3.05
CA SER A 89 -3.48 17.74 3.89
C SER A 89 -3.40 16.63 4.93
N LEU A 90 -2.33 15.83 4.92
CA LEU A 90 -2.15 14.77 5.93
C LEU A 90 -2.01 15.31 7.37
N GLN A 91 -1.61 16.58 7.51
CA GLN A 91 -1.43 17.25 8.79
C GLN A 91 -2.71 17.92 9.31
N ASP A 92 -3.68 18.17 8.43
CA ASP A 92 -4.94 18.83 8.77
C ASP A 92 -6.13 17.99 8.30
N ARG A 93 -6.72 17.26 9.25
CA ARG A 93 -7.85 16.38 9.03
C ARG A 93 -9.13 17.10 8.66
N SER A 94 -9.26 18.39 8.97
CA SER A 94 -10.45 19.18 8.60
C SER A 94 -10.60 19.30 7.07
N THR A 95 -9.48 19.21 6.33
CA THR A 95 -9.45 19.25 4.86
C THR A 95 -9.96 17.97 4.20
N TRP A 96 -10.03 16.86 4.93
CA TRP A 96 -10.30 15.54 4.35
C TRP A 96 -11.74 15.37 3.91
N ALA A 97 -12.69 15.77 4.77
CA ALA A 97 -14.11 15.66 4.50
C ALA A 97 -14.55 16.45 3.24
N PRO A 98 -14.24 17.75 3.09
CA PRO A 98 -14.61 18.51 1.89
C PRO A 98 -13.93 17.97 0.63
N ALA A 99 -12.64 17.61 0.70
CA ALA A 99 -11.93 17.07 -0.46
C ALA A 99 -12.46 15.72 -0.92
N PHE A 100 -12.86 14.87 0.02
CA PHE A 100 -13.48 13.60 -0.29
C PHE A 100 -14.88 13.79 -0.90
N ALA A 101 -15.70 14.68 -0.34
CA ALA A 101 -17.03 14.98 -0.86
C ALA A 101 -16.97 15.48 -2.31
N GLU A 102 -16.04 16.38 -2.63
CA GLU A 102 -15.81 16.87 -3.99
C GLU A 102 -15.46 15.73 -4.95
N ARG A 103 -14.49 14.87 -4.58
CA ARG A 103 -14.09 13.71 -5.38
C ARG A 103 -15.26 12.76 -5.61
N GLN A 104 -16.04 12.47 -4.58
CA GLN A 104 -17.21 11.58 -4.65
C GLN A 104 -18.26 12.10 -5.63
N GLN A 105 -18.53 13.41 -5.58
CA GLN A 105 -19.47 14.07 -6.47
C GLN A 105 -18.99 14.02 -7.92
N LEU A 106 -17.73 14.39 -8.18
CA LEU A 106 -17.14 14.38 -9.52
C LEU A 106 -17.08 12.98 -10.12
N ARG A 107 -16.73 11.95 -9.33
CA ARG A 107 -16.76 10.55 -9.77
C ARG A 107 -18.13 10.17 -10.31
N ARG A 108 -19.20 10.49 -9.57
CA ARG A 108 -20.59 10.22 -10.00
C ARG A 108 -21.00 11.04 -11.20
N GLN A 109 -20.57 12.29 -11.28
CA GLN A 109 -20.88 13.18 -12.41
C GLN A 109 -20.21 12.73 -13.72
N ILE A 110 -18.94 12.33 -13.66
CA ILE A 110 -18.14 11.99 -14.84
C ILE A 110 -18.37 10.54 -15.28
N LEU A 111 -18.36 9.59 -14.34
CA LEU A 111 -18.48 8.17 -14.65
C LEU A 111 -19.94 7.70 -14.70
N GLY A 112 -20.85 8.40 -14.02
CA GLY A 112 -22.18 7.90 -13.73
C GLY A 112 -22.21 7.05 -12.46
N LEU A 113 -23.41 6.75 -11.96
CA LEU A 113 -23.60 6.11 -10.67
C LEU A 113 -23.02 4.68 -10.63
N GLU A 114 -23.33 3.86 -11.64
CA GLU A 114 -22.93 2.44 -11.66
C GLU A 114 -21.41 2.27 -11.72
N LEU A 115 -20.74 2.99 -12.62
CA LEU A 115 -19.27 2.96 -12.75
C LEU A 115 -18.59 3.56 -11.52
N ALA A 116 -19.08 4.68 -10.98
CA ALA A 116 -18.52 5.25 -9.76
C ALA A 116 -18.61 4.28 -8.58
N GLN A 117 -19.73 3.57 -8.42
CA GLN A 117 -19.88 2.53 -7.41
C GLN A 117 -18.93 1.36 -7.64
N ALA A 118 -18.90 0.80 -8.86
CA ALA A 118 -18.04 -0.33 -9.19
C ALA A 118 -16.54 -0.01 -8.98
N PHE A 119 -16.13 1.22 -9.29
CA PHE A 119 -14.73 1.63 -9.26
C PHE A 119 -14.27 2.08 -7.87
N TYR A 120 -15.13 2.73 -7.08
CA TYR A 120 -14.69 3.48 -5.91
C TYR A 120 -15.43 3.13 -4.61
N ALA A 121 -16.48 2.29 -4.62
CA ALA A 121 -17.27 2.05 -3.41
C ALA A 121 -16.43 1.54 -2.23
N ASP A 122 -15.46 0.66 -2.48
CA ASP A 122 -14.60 0.10 -1.42
C ASP A 122 -13.70 1.17 -0.81
N GLU A 123 -13.01 1.95 -1.64
CA GLU A 123 -12.18 3.09 -1.20
C GLU A 123 -13.01 4.12 -0.43
N GLU A 124 -14.22 4.40 -0.91
CA GLU A 124 -15.12 5.36 -0.28
C GLU A 124 -15.61 4.88 1.09
N ARG A 125 -15.91 3.58 1.24
CA ARG A 125 -16.23 2.98 2.53
C ARG A 125 -15.04 3.03 3.49
N GLN A 126 -13.85 2.70 3.02
CA GLN A 126 -12.63 2.75 3.84
C GLN A 126 -12.33 4.17 4.30
N PHE A 127 -12.47 5.16 3.41
CA PHE A 127 -12.25 6.56 3.76
C PHE A 127 -13.31 7.10 4.72
N ALA A 128 -14.58 6.73 4.54
CA ALA A 128 -15.64 7.07 5.47
C ALA A 128 -15.39 6.49 6.87
N ALA A 129 -14.95 5.23 6.96
CA ALA A 129 -14.55 4.60 8.22
C ALA A 129 -13.38 5.35 8.86
N LEU A 130 -12.36 5.68 8.05
CA LEU A 130 -11.22 6.48 8.51
C LEU A 130 -11.69 7.80 9.11
N LEU A 131 -12.56 8.57 8.44
CA LEU A 131 -13.08 9.86 8.93
C LEU A 131 -13.79 9.74 10.28
N GLN A 132 -14.58 8.68 10.47
CA GLN A 132 -15.30 8.39 11.71
C GLN A 132 -14.39 7.94 12.87
N GLY A 133 -13.08 7.79 12.62
CA GLY A 133 -12.14 7.29 13.62
C GLY A 133 -12.31 5.79 13.87
N ALA A 134 -13.02 5.08 13.00
CA ALA A 134 -13.08 3.63 13.05
C ALA A 134 -11.69 3.08 12.68
N PRO A 135 -11.20 2.03 13.38
CA PRO A 135 -9.99 1.35 12.94
C PRO A 135 -10.20 0.90 11.50
N ALA A 136 -9.23 1.19 10.62
CA ALA A 136 -9.29 0.71 9.24
C ALA A 136 -9.55 -0.80 9.29
N ALA A 137 -10.55 -1.29 8.57
CA ALA A 137 -10.80 -2.72 8.48
C ALA A 137 -9.54 -3.38 7.85
N GLY A 138 -8.72 -4.01 8.69
CA GLY A 138 -7.40 -4.54 8.32
C GLY A 138 -6.19 -3.90 9.03
N ALA A 139 -6.37 -2.86 9.84
CA ALA A 139 -5.34 -2.41 10.78
C ALA A 139 -5.34 -3.35 11.99
N THR A 140 -4.53 -4.41 11.91
CA THR A 140 -4.27 -5.37 12.98
C THR A 140 -3.55 -4.68 14.15
N THR A 141 -4.30 -3.95 14.97
CA THR A 141 -3.86 -3.58 16.31
C THR A 141 -4.09 -4.80 17.21
N ALA A 142 -3.00 -5.38 17.70
CA ALA A 142 -2.89 -6.61 18.48
C ALA A 142 -3.19 -7.91 17.70
N ILE A 143 -2.20 -8.81 17.67
CA ILE A 143 -2.42 -10.20 17.25
C ILE A 143 -3.39 -10.82 18.27
N ASP A 144 -4.61 -11.12 17.83
CA ASP A 144 -5.55 -11.88 18.65
C ASP A 144 -5.05 -13.31 18.79
N ARG A 145 -4.43 -13.60 19.94
CA ARG A 145 -3.83 -14.91 20.26
C ARG A 145 -4.84 -16.05 20.21
N SER A 146 -6.14 -15.75 20.36
CA SER A 146 -7.20 -16.76 20.28
C SER A 146 -7.49 -17.24 18.85
N GLN A 147 -7.05 -16.48 17.83
CA GLN A 147 -7.21 -16.82 16.42
C GLN A 147 -6.00 -17.54 15.81
N LEU A 148 -4.94 -17.73 16.58
CA LEU A 148 -3.72 -18.39 16.12
C LEU A 148 -3.82 -19.91 16.29
N GLY A 149 -3.44 -20.64 15.23
CA GLY A 149 -3.16 -22.07 15.34
C GLY A 149 -1.98 -22.35 16.29
N PRO A 150 -1.84 -23.59 16.80
CA PRO A 150 -0.87 -23.92 17.85
C PRO A 150 0.58 -23.63 17.47
N GLU A 151 0.95 -23.81 16.21
CA GLU A 151 2.31 -23.53 15.71
C GLU A 151 2.62 -22.03 15.66
N ALA A 152 1.65 -21.21 15.27
CA ALA A 152 1.79 -19.76 15.24
C ALA A 152 1.88 -19.20 16.66
N LEU A 153 1.08 -19.72 17.59
CA LEU A 153 1.15 -19.36 19.00
C LEU A 153 2.52 -19.72 19.61
N ALA A 154 3.04 -20.91 19.31
CA ALA A 154 4.36 -21.34 19.79
C ALA A 154 5.51 -20.48 19.23
N ARG A 155 5.41 -20.01 17.98
CA ARG A 155 6.38 -19.06 17.41
C ARG A 155 6.32 -17.71 18.13
N LEU A 156 5.11 -17.17 18.31
CA LEU A 156 4.92 -15.89 19.01
C LEU A 156 5.45 -15.95 20.45
N GLN A 157 5.19 -17.05 21.17
CA GLN A 157 5.72 -17.25 22.53
C GLN A 157 7.25 -17.30 22.58
N ARG A 158 7.90 -17.91 21.57
CA ARG A 158 9.37 -17.91 21.47
C ARG A 158 9.92 -16.52 21.21
N GLU A 159 9.27 -15.75 20.35
CA GLU A 159 9.65 -14.36 20.08
C GLU A 159 9.49 -13.52 21.34
N ASP A 160 8.34 -13.60 22.02
CA ASP A 160 8.09 -12.88 23.28
C ASP A 160 9.16 -13.21 24.34
N ALA A 161 9.53 -14.49 24.48
CA ALA A 161 10.57 -14.92 25.40
C ALA A 161 11.96 -14.38 25.02
N ALA A 162 12.30 -14.38 23.72
CA ALA A 162 13.55 -13.83 23.22
C ALA A 162 13.64 -12.30 23.44
N TRP A 163 12.53 -11.59 23.23
CA TRP A 163 12.43 -10.16 23.53
C TRP A 163 12.61 -9.86 25.01
N ALA A 164 11.92 -10.60 25.88
CA ALA A 164 12.03 -10.43 27.33
C ALA A 164 13.45 -10.72 27.85
N ASP A 165 14.14 -11.72 27.27
CA ASP A 165 15.53 -12.00 27.61
C ASP A 165 16.47 -10.87 27.15
N TRP A 166 16.30 -10.39 25.91
CA TRP A 166 17.05 -9.25 25.37
C TRP A 166 16.92 -8.00 26.25
N GLU A 167 15.70 -7.65 26.65
CA GLU A 167 15.45 -6.50 27.52
C GLU A 167 16.14 -6.64 28.88
N ARG A 168 16.10 -7.85 29.46
CA ARG A 168 16.79 -8.14 30.73
C ARG A 168 18.31 -7.96 30.60
N ARG A 169 18.91 -8.49 29.53
CA ARG A 169 20.34 -8.34 29.24
C ARG A 169 20.73 -6.87 29.03
N LEU A 170 19.93 -6.12 28.28
CA LEU A 170 20.16 -4.69 28.03
C LEU A 170 20.03 -3.84 29.31
N ALA A 171 19.06 -4.16 30.17
CA ALA A 171 18.90 -3.49 31.46
C ALA A 171 20.11 -3.75 32.38
N GLY A 172 20.60 -4.99 32.45
CA GLY A 172 21.82 -5.34 33.18
C GLY A 172 23.05 -4.59 32.65
N ALA A 173 23.24 -4.57 31.33
CA ALA A 173 24.29 -3.82 30.65
C ALA A 173 24.24 -2.31 31.01
N ARG A 174 23.04 -1.71 31.03
CA ARG A 174 22.86 -0.31 31.43
C ARG A 174 23.23 -0.07 32.89
N ALA A 175 22.89 -0.99 33.80
CA ALA A 175 23.24 -0.89 35.21
C ALA A 175 24.77 -0.97 35.42
N GLU A 176 25.44 -1.92 34.76
CA GLU A 176 26.91 -2.06 34.81
C GLU A 176 27.62 -0.80 34.29
N LEU A 177 27.17 -0.23 33.17
CA LEU A 177 27.72 1.03 32.64
C LEU A 177 27.49 2.22 33.57
N SER A 178 26.35 2.24 34.28
CA SER A 178 26.09 3.31 35.25
C SER A 178 26.99 3.19 36.47
N ALA A 179 27.30 1.97 36.93
CA ALA A 179 28.24 1.75 38.03
C ALA A 179 29.70 2.04 37.63
N ALA A 180 30.03 1.92 36.34
CA ALA A 180 31.35 2.21 35.78
C ALA A 180 31.61 3.70 35.51
N LYS A 181 30.68 4.62 35.86
CA LYS A 181 30.80 6.05 35.55
C LYS A 181 31.97 6.76 36.24
N ASP A 182 32.35 6.29 37.43
CA ASP A 182 33.42 6.90 38.23
C ASP A 182 34.79 6.26 37.97
N LEU A 183 34.88 5.34 37.00
CA LEU A 183 36.13 4.69 36.61
C LEU A 183 36.96 5.59 35.67
N SER A 184 38.27 5.36 35.64
CA SER A 184 39.13 6.01 34.64
C SER A 184 38.74 5.61 33.21
N GLU A 185 39.09 6.44 32.23
CA GLU A 185 38.73 6.22 30.82
C GLU A 185 39.20 4.85 30.29
N ALA A 186 40.40 4.42 30.68
CA ALA A 186 40.94 3.11 30.32
C ALA A 186 40.14 1.95 30.92
N GLN A 187 39.78 2.05 32.21
CA GLN A 187 38.96 1.04 32.91
C GLN A 187 37.53 1.01 32.36
N ARG A 188 36.98 2.17 31.98
CA ARG A 188 35.66 2.28 31.34
C ARG A 188 35.65 1.62 29.96
N ARG A 189 36.72 1.79 29.17
CA ARG A 189 36.87 1.13 27.87
C ARG A 189 36.89 -0.40 28.02
N GLU A 190 37.70 -0.91 28.95
CA GLU A 190 37.78 -2.34 29.25
C GLU A 190 36.43 -2.90 29.74
N ALA A 191 35.68 -2.15 30.55
CA ALA A 191 34.33 -2.53 30.97
C ALA A 191 33.35 -2.61 29.80
N ILE A 192 33.40 -1.65 28.87
CA ILE A 192 32.59 -1.65 27.64
C ILE A 192 32.94 -2.86 26.76
N ASP A 193 34.23 -3.14 26.55
CA ASP A 193 34.66 -4.27 25.71
C ASP A 193 34.23 -5.62 26.30
N ARG A 194 34.34 -5.79 27.62
CA ARG A 194 33.86 -7.00 28.32
C ARG A 194 32.33 -7.15 28.27
N LEU A 195 31.60 -6.06 28.27
CA LEU A 195 30.14 -6.06 28.15
C LEU A 195 29.73 -6.48 26.73
N LEU A 196 30.35 -5.90 25.71
CA LEU A 196 30.05 -6.19 24.31
C LEU A 196 30.42 -7.63 23.91
N ALA A 197 31.44 -8.21 24.54
CA ALA A 197 31.81 -9.62 24.33
C ALA A 197 30.73 -10.63 24.75
N ARG A 198 29.70 -10.21 25.52
CA ARG A 198 28.56 -11.07 25.93
C ARG A 198 27.43 -11.10 24.89
N PHE A 199 27.54 -10.29 23.85
CA PHE A 199 26.57 -10.18 22.76
C PHE A 199 27.21 -10.72 21.48
N ASP A 200 26.41 -11.32 20.60
CA ASP A 200 26.92 -11.68 19.27
C ASP A 200 27.24 -10.44 18.43
N ALA A 201 27.87 -10.62 17.26
CA ALA A 201 28.31 -9.51 16.42
C ALA A 201 27.16 -8.57 16.00
N SER A 202 25.96 -9.10 15.76
CA SER A 202 24.79 -8.31 15.36
C SER A 202 24.16 -7.60 16.56
N GLU A 203 24.06 -8.29 17.69
CA GLU A 203 23.56 -7.75 18.94
C GLU A 203 24.49 -6.65 19.49
N ALA A 204 25.81 -6.81 19.39
CA ALA A 204 26.78 -5.84 19.86
C ALA A 204 26.62 -4.47 19.16
N VAL A 205 26.36 -4.46 17.86
CA VAL A 205 26.06 -3.22 17.11
C VAL A 205 24.79 -2.56 17.64
N ARG A 206 23.75 -3.36 17.91
CA ARG A 206 22.48 -2.87 18.47
C ARG A 206 22.64 -2.34 19.89
N VAL A 207 23.40 -3.01 20.75
CA VAL A 207 23.72 -2.55 22.11
C VAL A 207 24.47 -1.22 22.07
N LYS A 208 25.47 -1.09 21.19
CA LYS A 208 26.21 0.16 21.02
C LYS A 208 25.30 1.33 20.68
N ALA A 209 24.39 1.13 19.72
CA ALA A 209 23.42 2.14 19.32
C ALA A 209 22.46 2.52 20.46
N LEU A 210 21.90 1.54 21.17
CA LEU A 210 20.90 1.76 22.23
C LEU A 210 21.46 2.33 23.53
N LEU A 211 22.75 2.11 23.80
CA LEU A 211 23.44 2.60 25.00
C LEU A 211 24.37 3.79 24.69
N HIS A 212 24.37 4.29 23.45
CA HIS A 212 25.20 5.41 22.98
C HIS A 212 26.69 5.22 23.28
N LEU A 213 27.19 4.01 22.99
CA LEU A 213 28.60 3.63 23.16
C LEU A 213 29.40 3.94 21.88
N PRO A 214 30.73 4.17 22.01
CA PRO A 214 31.61 4.37 20.86
C PRO A 214 31.84 3.12 20.00
#